data_AF-A0AAQ4QA38-F1
#
_entry.id   AF-A0AAQ4QA38-F1
#
_cell.length_a   1.000
_cell.length_b   1.000
_cell.length_c   1.000
_cell.angle_alpha   90.00
_cell.angle_beta   90.00
_cell.angle_gamma   90.00
#
_symmetry.space_group_name_H-M   'P 1'
#
loop_
_entity.id
_entity.type
_entity.pdbx_description
1 polymer ?
#
loop_
_entity_poly.entity_id
_entity_poly.type
_entity_poly.pdbx_seq_one_letter_code
_entity_poly.pdbx_strand_id
1 'polypeptide(L)'
;GDAVVCLQLFAATDRRPSLLLAVPLGLRQPPSERLFPSASGFEAVSEAVLGGVSSSCLRVTTHAASAASALFRLNHQSRPVQYGKIVALIEAITNKFSALPQHSAAAHRSSRSLKRFNPSSEASTCEGFLLQSMICFQAACRLAEECLSEPVLKENTFTAPSKHGHAEDSLEFLCQCLLCCCDSVWMPTVIRMCEHAPNAQILQYFYSVLSSQFTLCPSLMPAFANKLASSGFFRLPLEHKSLLCAGNR
;
A
#
# COMPACT_ATOMS: atom_id res chain seq x y z
N GLY A 1 -0.10 31.00 8.53
CA GLY A 1 1.15 30.87 7.76
C GLY A 1 1.07 29.53 7.09
N ASP A 2 0.37 29.50 5.97
CA ASP A 2 -0.59 28.45 5.68
C ASP A 2 0.05 27.30 4.90
N ALA A 3 0.06 26.12 5.50
CA ALA A 3 0.51 24.89 4.86
C ALA A 3 -0.53 24.44 3.82
N VAL A 4 -0.23 24.71 2.55
CA VAL A 4 -1.00 24.21 1.41
C VAL A 4 -0.71 22.72 1.25
N VAL A 5 -1.67 21.88 1.65
CA VAL A 5 -1.66 20.43 1.44
C VAL A 5 -2.44 20.12 0.16
N CYS A 6 -1.74 19.71 -0.91
CA CYS A 6 -2.36 19.31 -2.17
C CYS A 6 -2.54 17.79 -2.23
N LEU A 7 -3.75 17.33 -2.59
CA LEU A 7 -4.08 15.94 -2.92
C LEU A 7 -4.73 15.90 -4.32
N GLN A 8 -4.27 15.02 -5.22
CA GLN A 8 -4.91 14.78 -6.53
C GLN A 8 -5.78 13.52 -6.48
N LEU A 9 -7.11 13.67 -6.44
CA LEU A 9 -8.03 12.57 -6.69
C LEU A 9 -9.07 13.00 -7.71
N PHE A 10 -9.10 12.28 -8.83
CA PHE A 10 -10.05 12.52 -9.92
C PHE A 10 -11.36 11.78 -9.63
N ALA A 11 -12.47 12.50 -9.47
CA ALA A 11 -13.80 11.92 -9.61
C ALA A 11 -14.24 12.02 -11.07
N ALA A 12 -14.32 10.89 -11.77
CA ALA A 12 -14.95 10.83 -13.09
C ALA A 12 -16.48 10.80 -12.91
N THR A 13 -17.12 11.96 -12.97
CA THR A 13 -18.53 12.05 -13.33
C THR A 13 -18.67 12.95 -14.56
N ASP A 14 -19.46 12.45 -15.51
CA ASP A 14 -19.65 12.96 -16.85
C ASP A 14 -19.96 14.47 -16.88
N ARG A 15 -19.30 15.20 -17.80
CA ARG A 15 -19.33 16.66 -18.03
C ARG A 15 -18.64 17.58 -17.01
N ARG A 16 -17.29 17.64 -17.09
CA ARG A 16 -16.44 18.85 -17.26
C ARG A 16 -14.99 18.51 -16.87
N PRO A 17 -13.97 18.93 -17.65
CA PRO A 17 -12.57 18.67 -17.32
C PRO A 17 -12.03 19.81 -16.46
N SER A 18 -11.87 19.62 -15.15
CA SER A 18 -11.00 20.49 -14.33
C SER A 18 -10.92 20.03 -12.87
N LEU A 19 -9.80 19.41 -12.49
CA LEU A 19 -8.90 20.00 -11.51
C LEU A 19 -7.55 19.27 -11.52
N LEU A 20 -6.52 19.97 -12.01
CA LEU A 20 -5.10 19.62 -11.82
C LEU A 20 -4.67 20.20 -10.46
N LEU A 21 -4.11 19.38 -9.58
CA LEU A 21 -3.52 19.89 -8.33
C LEU A 21 -2.14 19.28 -8.10
N ALA A 22 -1.09 19.83 -8.71
CA ALA A 22 0.27 19.33 -8.51
C ALA A 22 0.59 19.24 -7.01
N VAL A 23 1.02 18.06 -6.54
CA VAL A 23 1.72 17.95 -5.26
C VAL A 23 3.20 18.12 -5.56
N PRO A 24 3.86 19.23 -5.20
CA PRO A 24 5.30 19.25 -5.18
C PRO A 24 5.76 18.49 -3.93
N LEU A 25 5.76 17.15 -3.99
CA LEU A 25 6.46 16.30 -2.99
C LEU A 25 8.01 16.45 -3.06
N GLY A 26 8.50 17.50 -3.74
CA GLY A 26 9.91 17.74 -4.03
C GLY A 26 10.41 19.16 -3.70
N LEU A 27 9.60 20.06 -3.13
CA LEU A 27 10.13 21.34 -2.63
C LEU A 27 10.52 21.20 -1.17
N ARG A 28 11.73 20.67 -0.97
CA ARG A 28 12.61 20.87 0.20
C ARG A 28 11.88 21.32 1.47
N GLN A 29 10.96 20.50 1.96
CA GLN A 29 10.33 20.73 3.26
C GLN A 29 11.45 20.61 4.30
N PRO A 30 11.62 21.59 5.21
CA PRO A 30 12.56 21.42 6.30
C PRO A 30 12.18 20.15 7.07
N PRO A 31 13.13 19.27 7.43
CA PRO A 31 12.84 18.00 8.12
C PRO A 31 12.00 18.14 9.41
N SER A 32 11.90 19.36 9.93
CA SER A 32 11.21 19.73 11.17
C SER A 32 9.74 20.14 11.01
N GLU A 33 9.23 20.43 9.81
CA GLU A 33 7.82 20.85 9.63
C GLU A 33 6.94 19.70 9.16
N ARG A 34 5.90 19.39 9.94
CA ARG A 34 4.94 18.34 9.61
C ARG A 34 3.85 18.86 8.68
N LEU A 35 3.46 18.03 7.71
CA LEU A 35 2.42 18.38 6.74
C LEU A 35 1.04 18.54 7.39
N PHE A 36 0.74 17.75 8.43
CA PHE A 36 -0.52 17.81 9.17
C PHE A 36 -0.29 18.13 10.64
N PRO A 37 -0.45 19.39 11.04
CA PRO A 37 -0.34 19.78 12.44
C PRO A 37 -1.56 19.33 13.28
N SER A 38 -2.70 19.01 12.65
CA SER A 38 -3.94 18.55 13.33
C SER A 38 -4.46 17.23 12.77
N ALA A 39 -5.23 16.50 13.58
CA ALA A 39 -5.90 15.26 13.18
C ALA A 39 -6.95 15.50 12.07
N SER A 40 -7.72 16.58 12.17
CA SER A 40 -8.79 16.90 11.19
C SER A 40 -8.27 17.12 9.77
N GLY A 41 -7.08 17.72 9.61
CA GLY A 41 -6.46 17.90 8.30
C GLY A 41 -6.06 16.58 7.66
N PHE A 42 -5.46 15.67 8.45
CA PHE A 42 -5.09 14.34 7.99
C PHE A 42 -6.31 13.47 7.69
N GLU A 43 -7.37 13.59 8.49
CA GLU A 43 -8.65 12.91 8.25
C GLU A 43 -9.27 13.34 6.91
N ALA A 44 -9.45 14.65 6.67
CA ALA A 44 -10.03 15.14 5.42
C ALA A 44 -9.26 14.67 4.19
N VAL A 45 -7.93 14.63 4.29
CA VAL A 45 -7.06 14.14 3.23
C VAL A 45 -7.15 12.63 3.06
N SER A 46 -7.14 11.85 4.14
CA SER A 46 -7.25 10.39 4.05
C SER A 46 -8.60 9.95 3.49
N GLU A 47 -9.70 10.62 3.83
CA GLU A 47 -11.03 10.40 3.24
C GLU A 47 -11.05 10.68 1.73
N ALA A 48 -10.39 11.77 1.31
CA ALA A 48 -10.25 12.03 -0.11
C ALA A 48 -9.50 10.88 -0.81
N VAL A 49 -8.36 10.43 -0.26
CA VAL A 49 -7.60 9.30 -0.84
C VAL A 49 -8.46 8.06 -0.93
N LEU A 50 -9.19 7.75 0.13
CA LEU A 50 -10.11 6.62 0.18
C LEU A 50 -11.18 6.70 -0.92
N GLY A 51 -11.70 7.90 -1.20
CA GLY A 51 -12.62 8.15 -2.31
C GLY A 51 -12.02 7.81 -3.68
N GLY A 52 -10.77 8.18 -3.95
CA GLY A 52 -10.13 7.82 -5.22
C GLY A 52 -9.63 6.38 -5.28
N VAL A 53 -9.27 5.77 -4.15
CA VAL A 53 -9.09 4.31 -4.09
C VAL A 53 -10.39 3.65 -4.51
N SER A 54 -11.53 4.09 -3.99
CA SER A 54 -12.86 3.53 -4.30
C SER A 54 -13.30 3.67 -5.76
N SER A 55 -12.65 4.54 -6.56
CA SER A 55 -12.93 4.71 -7.99
C SER A 55 -12.93 3.41 -8.79
N SER A 56 -13.75 3.36 -9.85
CA SER A 56 -13.73 2.29 -10.86
C SER A 56 -12.65 2.49 -11.92
N CYS A 57 -12.07 3.70 -12.01
CA CYS A 57 -10.99 3.99 -12.94
C CYS A 57 -9.64 3.58 -12.33
N LEU A 58 -9.04 2.51 -12.88
CA LEU A 58 -7.78 1.95 -12.38
C LEU A 58 -6.64 2.98 -12.31
N ARG A 59 -6.58 3.93 -13.23
CA ARG A 59 -5.61 5.03 -13.21
C ARG A 59 -5.81 5.94 -11.99
N VAL A 60 -7.05 6.27 -11.64
CA VAL A 60 -7.38 7.06 -10.45
C VAL A 60 -6.98 6.30 -9.20
N THR A 61 -7.34 5.03 -9.11
CA THR A 61 -6.95 4.16 -7.99
C THR A 61 -5.44 4.06 -7.85
N THR A 62 -4.69 3.96 -8.95
CA THR A 62 -3.22 3.93 -8.97
C THR A 62 -2.62 5.24 -8.43
N HIS A 63 -3.16 6.39 -8.85
CA HIS A 63 -2.73 7.68 -8.31
C HIS A 63 -3.11 7.84 -6.83
N ALA A 64 -4.27 7.34 -6.41
CA ALA A 64 -4.68 7.33 -5.02
C ALA A 64 -3.74 6.49 -4.15
N ALA A 65 -3.33 5.30 -4.63
CA ALA A 65 -2.32 4.49 -3.95
C ALA A 65 -0.97 5.22 -3.84
N SER A 66 -0.54 5.92 -4.89
CA SER A 66 0.66 6.75 -4.85
C SER A 66 0.54 7.91 -3.84
N ALA A 67 -0.62 8.54 -3.75
CA ALA A 67 -0.90 9.58 -2.75
C ALA A 67 -0.89 9.00 -1.32
N ALA A 68 -1.47 7.82 -1.10
CA ALA A 68 -1.39 7.10 0.18
C ALA A 68 0.07 6.81 0.57
N SER A 69 0.92 6.35 -0.35
CA SER A 69 2.36 6.17 -0.10
C SER A 69 3.03 7.44 0.42
N ALA A 70 2.65 8.59 -0.14
CA ALA A 70 3.17 9.87 0.30
C ALA A 70 2.63 10.25 1.68
N LEU A 71 1.35 9.98 1.98
CA LEU A 71 0.78 10.21 3.30
C LEU A 71 1.48 9.38 4.38
N PHE A 72 1.89 8.15 4.08
CA PHE A 72 2.56 7.28 5.05
C PHE A 72 3.98 7.70 5.44
N ARG A 73 4.50 8.84 4.98
CA ARG A 73 5.75 9.38 5.54
C ARG A 73 5.51 9.92 6.95
N LEU A 74 6.43 9.68 7.88
CA LEU A 74 6.30 10.16 9.26
C LEU A 74 6.09 11.67 9.38
N ASN A 75 6.79 12.46 8.56
CA ASN A 75 6.63 13.93 8.54
C ASN A 75 5.27 14.38 7.98
N HIS A 76 4.49 13.46 7.40
CA HIS A 76 3.14 13.70 6.91
C HIS A 76 2.07 13.08 7.82
N GLN A 77 2.42 12.77 9.07
CA GLN A 77 1.45 12.27 10.05
C GLN A 77 0.96 13.38 10.99
N SER A 78 -0.30 13.27 11.41
CA SER A 78 -0.84 14.05 12.51
C SER A 78 -0.19 13.68 13.86
N ARG A 79 -0.43 14.50 14.89
CA ARG A 79 -0.11 14.15 16.29
C ARG A 79 -1.37 14.17 17.15
N PRO A 80 -1.79 13.04 17.74
CA PRO A 80 -1.24 11.69 17.54
C PRO A 80 -1.42 11.18 16.09
N VAL A 81 -0.67 10.12 15.74
CA VAL A 81 -0.85 9.39 14.47
C VAL A 81 -2.24 8.75 14.48
N GLN A 82 -2.94 8.79 13.35
CA GLN A 82 -4.27 8.18 13.19
C GLN A 82 -4.13 6.82 12.52
N TYR A 83 -3.78 5.79 13.30
CA TYR A 83 -3.55 4.43 12.83
C TYR A 83 -4.80 3.83 12.15
N GLY A 84 -6.00 4.11 12.66
CA GLY A 84 -7.26 3.64 12.09
C GLY A 84 -7.49 4.13 10.66
N LYS A 85 -7.10 5.37 10.34
CA LYS A 85 -7.18 5.92 8.96
C LYS A 85 -6.13 5.28 8.05
N ILE A 86 -4.95 4.97 8.57
CA ILE A 86 -3.91 4.24 7.83
C ILE A 86 -4.38 2.82 7.51
N VAL A 87 -4.94 2.11 8.49
CA VAL A 87 -5.52 0.77 8.31
C VAL A 87 -6.62 0.80 7.26
N ALA A 88 -7.58 1.74 7.35
CA ALA A 88 -8.65 1.86 6.36
C ALA A 88 -8.13 2.02 4.93
N LEU A 89 -7.07 2.82 4.72
CA LEU A 89 -6.44 2.96 3.41
C LEU A 89 -5.75 1.67 2.94
N ILE A 90 -5.01 1.00 3.82
CA ILE A 90 -4.34 -0.27 3.50
C ILE A 90 -5.35 -1.33 3.09
N GLU A 91 -6.42 -1.50 3.87
CA GLU A 91 -7.48 -2.47 3.59
C GLU A 91 -8.20 -2.11 2.30
N ALA A 92 -8.55 -0.85 2.07
CA ALA A 92 -9.22 -0.43 0.85
C ALA A 92 -8.38 -0.72 -0.41
N ILE A 93 -7.07 -0.41 -0.37
CA ILE A 93 -6.14 -0.72 -1.47
C ILE A 93 -6.00 -2.23 -1.64
N THR A 94 -5.84 -2.98 -0.55
CA THR A 94 -5.70 -4.44 -0.56
C THR A 94 -6.96 -5.12 -1.12
N ASN A 95 -8.15 -4.63 -0.76
CA ASN A 95 -9.42 -5.17 -1.21
C ASN A 95 -9.67 -4.94 -2.71
N LYS A 96 -9.00 -3.97 -3.35
CA LYS A 96 -9.09 -3.79 -4.81
C LYS A 96 -8.58 -5.00 -5.59
N PHE A 97 -7.65 -5.77 -5.05
CA PHE A 97 -7.16 -6.98 -5.72
C PHE A 97 -8.23 -8.07 -5.85
N SER A 98 -9.25 -8.08 -4.99
CA SER A 98 -10.40 -8.98 -5.13
C SER A 98 -11.33 -8.60 -6.30
N ALA A 99 -11.38 -7.31 -6.62
CA ALA A 99 -12.24 -6.75 -7.67
C ALA A 99 -11.55 -6.65 -9.04
N LEU A 100 -10.22 -6.79 -9.10
CA LEU A 100 -9.51 -6.80 -10.36
C LEU A 100 -9.84 -8.09 -11.13
N PRO A 101 -10.02 -8.01 -12.46
CA PRO A 101 -10.23 -9.20 -13.28
C PRO A 101 -9.11 -10.19 -13.01
N GLN A 102 -9.45 -11.33 -12.41
CA GLN A 102 -8.53 -12.45 -12.33
C GLN A 102 -8.17 -12.80 -13.77
N HIS A 103 -6.90 -12.61 -14.16
CA HIS A 103 -6.40 -13.20 -15.39
C HIS A 103 -6.57 -14.72 -15.24
N SER A 104 -7.71 -15.22 -15.74
CA SER A 104 -8.13 -16.59 -15.53
C SER A 104 -7.13 -17.50 -16.25
N ALA A 105 -6.40 -18.30 -15.48
CA ALA A 105 -5.55 -19.38 -15.99
C ALA A 105 -6.31 -20.40 -16.88
N ALA A 106 -7.65 -20.34 -16.90
CA ALA A 106 -8.50 -21.20 -17.73
C ALA A 106 -8.65 -20.74 -19.20
N ALA A 107 -8.27 -19.50 -19.56
CA ALA A 107 -8.51 -18.98 -20.91
C ALA A 107 -7.56 -19.55 -22.00
N HIS A 108 -6.54 -20.31 -21.63
CA HIS A 108 -5.61 -20.93 -22.59
C HIS A 108 -5.94 -22.37 -22.98
N ARG A 109 -7.07 -22.95 -22.53
CA ARG A 109 -7.48 -24.30 -22.99
C ARG A 109 -8.78 -24.37 -23.80
N SER A 110 -9.59 -23.33 -23.86
CA SER A 110 -10.76 -23.33 -24.74
C SER A 110 -11.28 -21.93 -25.01
N SER A 111 -11.03 -21.42 -26.22
CA SER A 111 -12.05 -20.81 -27.07
C SER A 111 -11.38 -20.00 -28.18
N ARG A 112 -11.45 -20.57 -29.38
CA ARG A 112 -11.26 -19.90 -30.65
C ARG A 112 -12.46 -18.96 -30.84
N SER A 113 -12.48 -17.80 -30.16
CA SER A 113 -13.45 -16.74 -30.41
C SER A 113 -12.78 -15.38 -30.32
N LEU A 114 -12.55 -14.80 -31.50
CA LEU A 114 -11.96 -13.49 -31.72
C LEU A 114 -12.91 -12.39 -31.24
N LYS A 115 -12.69 -11.88 -30.02
CA LYS A 115 -12.96 -10.47 -29.72
C LYS A 115 -11.66 -9.84 -29.28
N ARG A 116 -11.14 -8.97 -30.14
CA ARG A 116 -9.88 -8.21 -30.02
C ARG A 116 -9.99 -7.22 -28.85
N PHE A 117 -9.96 -7.72 -27.61
CA PHE A 117 -9.56 -6.92 -26.45
C PHE A 117 -8.06 -6.70 -26.57
N ASN A 118 -7.58 -5.45 -26.51
CA ASN A 118 -6.14 -5.15 -26.47
C ASN A 118 -5.58 -5.62 -25.12
N PRO A 119 -4.94 -6.79 -25.01
CA PRO A 119 -4.53 -7.35 -23.73
C PRO A 119 -3.33 -6.60 -23.15
N SER A 120 -2.54 -5.96 -24.02
CA SER A 120 -1.29 -5.29 -23.68
C SER A 120 -1.48 -4.02 -22.85
N SER A 121 -2.51 -3.21 -23.13
CA SER A 121 -2.77 -1.95 -22.42
C SER A 121 -3.40 -2.16 -21.03
N GLU A 122 -4.28 -3.16 -20.91
CA GLU A 122 -4.93 -3.49 -19.62
C GLU A 122 -3.94 -4.21 -18.70
N ALA A 123 -3.15 -5.16 -19.21
CA ALA A 123 -2.12 -5.84 -18.44
C ALA A 123 -1.07 -4.86 -17.87
N SER A 124 -0.60 -3.90 -18.68
CA SER A 124 0.33 -2.85 -18.22
C SER A 124 -0.29 -1.93 -17.16
N THR A 125 -1.62 -1.74 -17.19
CA THR A 125 -2.31 -0.89 -16.21
C THR A 125 -2.50 -1.63 -14.89
N CYS A 126 -2.85 -2.91 -14.92
CA CYS A 126 -2.92 -3.77 -13.72
C CYS A 126 -1.55 -3.95 -13.05
N GLU A 127 -0.49 -4.13 -13.84
CA GLU A 127 0.88 -4.19 -13.34
C GLU A 127 1.30 -2.87 -12.68
N GLY A 128 0.99 -1.73 -13.31
CA GLY A 128 1.23 -0.40 -12.75
C GLY A 128 0.51 -0.17 -11.42
N PHE A 129 -0.75 -0.62 -11.32
CA PHE A 129 -1.50 -0.56 -10.07
C PHE A 129 -0.88 -1.46 -8.99
N LEU A 130 -0.50 -2.70 -9.33
CA LEU A 130 0.13 -3.63 -8.39
C LEU A 130 1.45 -3.05 -7.86
N LEU A 131 2.30 -2.51 -8.75
CA LEU A 131 3.56 -1.89 -8.36
C LEU A 131 3.32 -0.71 -7.40
N GLN A 132 2.42 0.22 -7.73
CA GLN A 132 2.18 1.36 -6.84
C GLN A 132 1.54 0.97 -5.51
N SER A 133 0.64 0.00 -5.52
CA SER A 133 0.04 -0.50 -4.29
C SER A 133 1.08 -1.21 -3.42
N MET A 134 2.04 -1.92 -4.01
CA MET A 134 3.16 -2.52 -3.29
C MET A 134 4.08 -1.46 -2.66
N ILE A 135 4.38 -0.39 -3.40
CA ILE A 135 5.13 0.77 -2.87
C ILE A 135 4.38 1.39 -1.68
N CYS A 136 3.06 1.55 -1.80
CA CYS A 136 2.21 2.06 -0.74
C CYS A 136 2.24 1.17 0.50
N PHE A 137 2.11 -0.14 0.31
CA PHE A 137 2.13 -1.11 1.41
C PHE A 137 3.49 -1.13 2.12
N GLN A 138 4.57 -1.02 1.36
CA GLN A 138 5.92 -0.91 1.90
C GLN A 138 6.14 0.40 2.68
N ALA A 139 5.59 1.52 2.20
CA ALA A 139 5.61 2.79 2.92
C ALA A 139 4.85 2.70 4.25
N ALA A 140 3.73 1.98 4.31
CA ALA A 140 3.02 1.74 5.56
C ALA A 140 3.83 0.89 6.55
N CYS A 141 4.53 -0.14 6.07
CA CYS A 141 5.43 -0.94 6.91
C CYS A 141 6.55 -0.08 7.50
N ARG A 142 7.18 0.78 6.69
CA ARG A 142 8.22 1.72 7.15
C ARG A 142 7.69 2.70 8.19
N LEU A 143 6.49 3.24 7.98
CA LEU A 143 5.86 4.12 8.96
C LEU A 143 5.70 3.43 10.31
N ALA A 144 5.22 2.17 10.30
CA ALA A 144 5.06 1.40 11.52
C ALA A 144 6.42 1.17 12.23
N GLU A 145 7.49 0.88 11.49
CA GLU A 145 8.85 0.74 12.05
C GLU A 145 9.36 2.05 12.67
N GLU A 146 9.13 3.18 11.98
CA GLU A 146 9.46 4.52 12.45
C GLU A 146 8.68 4.86 13.73
N CYS A 147 7.38 4.56 13.77
CA CYS A 147 6.53 4.73 14.96
C CYS A 147 6.92 3.80 16.12
N LEU A 148 7.42 2.59 15.86
CA LEU A 148 7.92 1.69 16.90
C LEU A 148 9.21 2.21 17.55
N SER A 149 10.05 2.88 16.76
CA SER A 149 11.34 3.43 17.17
C SER A 149 11.21 4.74 17.94
N GLU A 150 10.10 5.46 17.78
CA GLU A 150 9.80 6.74 18.41
C GLU A 150 8.83 6.58 19.59
N PRO A 151 9.31 6.47 20.84
CA PRO A 151 8.45 6.21 22.01
C PRO A 151 7.40 7.31 22.26
N VAL A 152 7.62 8.53 21.76
CA VAL A 152 6.69 9.67 21.90
C VAL A 152 5.45 9.52 21.00
N LEU A 153 5.44 8.58 20.07
CA LEU A 153 4.31 8.29 19.16
C LEU A 153 3.53 7.03 19.53
N LYS A 154 3.96 6.31 20.57
CA LYS A 154 3.33 5.07 21.04
C LYS A 154 2.05 5.31 21.84
N GLU A 155 1.97 6.38 22.62
CA GLU A 155 0.78 6.68 23.40
C GLU A 155 0.88 8.07 24.05
N ASN A 156 -0.22 8.82 24.04
CA ASN A 156 -0.36 10.05 24.81
C ASN A 156 -0.25 9.73 26.31
N THR A 157 0.89 10.00 26.93
CA THR A 157 1.18 9.74 28.36
C THR A 157 0.31 10.55 29.34
N PHE A 158 -0.64 11.35 28.86
CA PHE A 158 -1.52 12.21 29.66
C PHE A 158 -3.03 12.04 29.37
N THR A 159 -3.43 10.95 28.71
CA THR A 159 -4.88 10.67 28.53
C THR A 159 -5.41 9.88 29.71
N ALA A 160 -6.43 10.44 30.40
CA ALA A 160 -7.14 9.77 31.47
C ALA A 160 -7.68 8.39 31.01
N PRO A 161 -7.77 7.39 31.91
CA PRO A 161 -8.27 6.06 31.59
C PRO A 161 -9.78 6.16 31.34
N SER A 162 -10.17 6.54 30.12
CA SER A 162 -11.58 6.58 29.76
C SER A 162 -11.79 6.13 28.32
N LYS A 163 -12.70 5.15 28.23
CA LYS A 163 -13.39 4.60 27.07
C LYS A 163 -12.65 3.51 26.29
N HIS A 164 -13.27 2.33 26.32
CA HIS A 164 -12.94 1.08 25.63
C HIS A 164 -13.05 1.16 24.09
N GLY A 165 -12.57 2.26 23.47
CA GLY A 165 -12.61 2.48 22.01
C GLY A 165 -11.24 2.67 21.35
N HIS A 166 -10.14 2.62 22.11
CA HIS A 166 -8.78 2.89 21.62
C HIS A 166 -8.03 1.67 21.07
N ALA A 167 -8.58 0.46 21.17
CA ALA A 167 -7.87 -0.75 20.72
C ALA A 167 -7.65 -0.77 19.19
N GLU A 168 -8.61 -0.25 18.42
CA GLU A 168 -8.59 -0.23 16.94
C GLU A 168 -7.73 0.91 16.35
N ASP A 169 -7.34 1.90 17.15
CA ASP A 169 -6.46 3.01 16.73
C ASP A 169 -5.09 2.93 17.42
N SER A 170 -4.49 1.74 17.37
CA SER A 170 -3.21 1.44 17.98
C SER A 170 -2.16 1.00 16.95
N LEU A 171 -0.89 1.20 17.27
CA LEU A 171 0.23 0.73 16.45
C LEU A 171 0.26 -0.80 16.36
N GLU A 172 -0.14 -1.50 17.43
CA GLU A 172 -0.24 -2.96 17.44
C GLU A 172 -1.29 -3.45 16.44
N PHE A 173 -2.45 -2.81 16.41
CA PHE A 173 -3.51 -3.13 15.43
C PHE A 173 -3.04 -2.88 13.99
N LEU A 174 -2.31 -1.79 13.73
CA LEU A 174 -1.70 -1.55 12.42
C LEU A 174 -0.72 -2.66 12.03
N CYS A 175 0.21 -3.05 12.92
CA CYS A 175 1.17 -4.11 12.67
C CYS A 175 0.47 -5.45 12.37
N GLN A 176 -0.58 -5.78 13.12
CA GLN A 176 -1.37 -6.99 12.89
C GLN A 176 -2.11 -6.93 11.54
N CYS A 177 -2.74 -5.80 11.20
CA CYS A 177 -3.40 -5.59 9.92
C CYS A 177 -2.42 -5.77 8.74
N LEU A 178 -1.21 -5.17 8.83
CA LEU A 178 -0.16 -5.33 7.83
C LEU A 178 0.23 -6.81 7.66
N LEU A 179 0.47 -7.54 8.75
CA LEU A 179 0.80 -8.96 8.66
C LEU A 179 -0.35 -9.77 8.03
N CYS A 180 -1.58 -9.53 8.46
CA CYS A 180 -2.77 -10.21 7.93
C CYS A 180 -2.95 -9.93 6.42
N CYS A 181 -2.80 -8.69 5.97
CA CYS A 181 -2.86 -8.34 4.55
C CYS A 181 -1.72 -9.01 3.77
N CYS A 182 -0.50 -8.99 4.32
CA CYS A 182 0.69 -9.59 3.70
C CYS A 182 0.46 -11.09 3.43
N ASP A 183 -0.05 -11.78 4.44
CA ASP A 183 -0.29 -13.21 4.43
C ASP A 183 -1.47 -13.63 3.54
N SER A 184 -2.60 -12.94 3.66
CA SER A 184 -3.86 -13.36 3.01
C SER A 184 -4.01 -12.89 1.57
N VAL A 185 -3.40 -11.76 1.20
CA VAL A 185 -3.61 -11.13 -0.12
C VAL A 185 -2.31 -10.91 -0.87
N TRP A 186 -1.32 -10.25 -0.27
CA TRP A 186 -0.11 -9.85 -1.02
C TRP A 186 0.75 -11.03 -1.44
N MET A 187 1.02 -11.98 -0.53
CA MET A 187 1.79 -13.18 -0.86
C MET A 187 1.13 -13.99 -2.00
N PRO A 188 -0.16 -14.36 -1.94
CA PRO A 188 -0.84 -15.02 -3.06
C PRO A 188 -0.83 -14.20 -4.36
N THR A 189 -0.95 -12.88 -4.27
CA THR A 189 -0.95 -11.98 -5.44
C THR A 189 0.42 -11.96 -6.13
N VAL A 190 1.51 -11.87 -5.37
CA VAL A 190 2.88 -11.88 -5.90
C VAL A 190 3.23 -13.24 -6.48
N ILE A 191 2.89 -14.35 -5.80
CA ILE A 191 3.10 -15.70 -6.34
C ILE A 191 2.43 -15.84 -7.72
N ARG A 192 1.15 -15.46 -7.82
CA ARG A 192 0.39 -15.52 -9.08
C ARG A 192 0.99 -14.62 -10.17
N MET A 193 1.45 -13.43 -9.81
CA MET A 193 2.11 -12.53 -10.76
C MET A 193 3.39 -13.16 -11.32
N CYS A 194 4.22 -13.75 -10.46
CA CYS A 194 5.46 -14.42 -10.87
C CYS A 194 5.23 -15.63 -11.80
N GLU A 195 4.12 -16.35 -11.63
CA GLU A 195 3.74 -17.46 -12.54
C GLU A 195 3.46 -16.98 -13.97
N HIS A 196 3.06 -15.72 -14.17
CA HIS A 196 2.66 -15.18 -15.48
C HIS A 196 3.74 -14.28 -16.10
N ALA A 197 4.18 -13.26 -15.36
CA ALA A 197 5.09 -12.23 -15.84
C ALA A 197 5.87 -11.63 -14.66
N PRO A 198 7.01 -12.21 -14.27
CA PRO A 198 7.77 -11.74 -13.10
C PRO A 198 8.34 -10.34 -13.32
N ASN A 199 8.11 -9.45 -12.35
CA ASN A 199 8.63 -8.08 -12.34
C ASN A 199 9.61 -7.88 -11.18
N ALA A 200 10.85 -7.48 -11.49
CA ALA A 200 11.93 -7.31 -10.51
C ALA A 200 11.64 -6.22 -9.46
N GLN A 201 11.01 -5.11 -9.84
CA GLN A 201 10.68 -4.02 -8.92
C GLN A 201 9.62 -4.47 -7.91
N ILE A 202 8.56 -5.14 -8.37
CA ILE A 202 7.51 -5.66 -7.49
C ILE A 202 8.11 -6.65 -6.48
N LEU A 203 8.96 -7.57 -6.96
CA LEU A 203 9.67 -8.52 -6.10
C LEU A 203 10.55 -7.81 -5.07
N GLN A 204 11.31 -6.79 -5.48
CA GLN A 204 12.17 -6.01 -4.57
C GLN A 204 11.36 -5.38 -3.43
N TYR A 205 10.25 -4.70 -3.74
CA TYR A 205 9.40 -4.12 -2.71
C TYR A 205 8.76 -5.20 -1.84
N PHE A 206 8.35 -6.32 -2.41
CA PHE A 206 7.77 -7.42 -1.63
C PHE A 206 8.77 -8.03 -0.65
N TYR A 207 10.03 -8.25 -1.04
CA TYR A 207 11.06 -8.71 -0.10
C TYR A 207 11.33 -7.68 1.01
N SER A 208 11.31 -6.38 0.69
CA SER A 208 11.38 -5.33 1.71
C SER A 208 10.21 -5.41 2.69
N VAL A 209 8.99 -5.65 2.21
CA VAL A 209 7.79 -5.83 3.04
C VAL A 209 7.94 -7.05 3.95
N LEU A 210 8.37 -8.20 3.40
CA LEU A 210 8.61 -9.40 4.19
C LEU A 210 9.61 -9.11 5.31
N SER A 211 10.75 -8.47 5.00
CA SER A 211 11.75 -8.08 6.00
C SER A 211 11.14 -7.22 7.10
N SER A 212 10.30 -6.24 6.76
CA SER A 212 9.63 -5.41 7.76
C SER A 212 8.69 -6.21 8.65
N GLN A 213 7.98 -7.23 8.13
CA GLN A 213 7.13 -8.07 8.98
C GLN A 213 7.91 -8.76 10.11
N PHE A 214 9.17 -9.17 9.85
CA PHE A 214 10.04 -9.75 10.89
C PHE A 214 10.41 -8.77 12.00
N THR A 215 10.51 -7.49 11.67
CA THR A 215 10.75 -6.42 12.66
C THR A 215 9.47 -6.04 13.41
N LEU A 216 8.34 -5.92 12.70
CA LEU A 216 7.07 -5.43 13.25
C LEU A 216 6.39 -6.43 14.17
N CYS A 217 6.43 -7.73 13.84
CA CYS A 217 5.64 -8.77 14.52
C CYS A 217 6.50 -9.99 14.93
N PRO A 218 7.58 -9.83 15.72
CA PRO A 218 8.56 -10.89 15.98
C PRO A 218 7.97 -12.14 16.61
N SER A 219 6.94 -12.01 17.45
CA SER A 219 6.25 -13.13 18.10
C SER A 219 5.49 -14.04 17.13
N LEU A 220 5.02 -13.50 16.00
CA LEU A 220 4.26 -14.23 14.98
C LEU A 220 5.15 -14.82 13.87
N MET A 221 6.44 -14.49 13.87
CA MET A 221 7.36 -14.89 12.81
C MET A 221 7.61 -16.39 12.65
N PRO A 222 7.66 -17.22 13.71
CA PRO A 222 7.79 -18.66 13.53
C PRO A 222 6.64 -19.24 12.70
N ALA A 223 5.41 -18.80 12.96
CA ALA A 223 4.23 -19.23 12.20
C ALA A 223 4.28 -18.70 10.76
N PHE A 224 4.62 -17.43 10.58
CA PHE A 224 4.72 -16.81 9.26
C PHE A 224 5.82 -17.44 8.39
N ALA A 225 6.99 -17.73 8.95
CA ALA A 225 8.09 -18.40 8.25
C ALA A 225 7.73 -19.82 7.82
N ASN A 226 7.06 -20.60 8.69
CA ASN A 226 6.54 -21.93 8.32
C ASN A 226 5.55 -21.85 7.15
N LYS A 227 4.75 -20.79 7.09
CA LYS A 227 3.82 -20.56 5.99
C LYS A 227 4.54 -20.19 4.69
N LEU A 228 5.55 -19.31 4.74
CA LEU A 228 6.40 -19.00 3.59
C LEU A 228 7.09 -20.24 3.02
N ALA A 229 7.55 -21.14 3.91
CA ALA A 229 8.16 -22.40 3.50
C ALA A 229 7.14 -23.34 2.84
N SER A 230 5.97 -23.53 3.46
CA SER A 230 4.93 -24.44 2.97
C SER A 230 4.21 -23.95 1.71
N SER A 231 4.14 -22.63 1.47
CA SER A 231 3.61 -22.07 0.21
C SER A 231 4.57 -22.23 -0.97
N GLY A 232 5.79 -22.74 -0.73
CA GLY A 232 6.82 -22.86 -1.76
C GLY A 232 7.43 -21.51 -2.17
N PHE A 233 7.22 -20.46 -1.37
CA PHE A 233 7.68 -19.10 -1.66
C PHE A 233 9.20 -19.03 -1.87
N PHE A 234 9.97 -19.89 -1.18
CA PHE A 234 11.42 -20.00 -1.33
C PHE A 234 11.89 -20.34 -2.76
N ARG A 235 11.00 -20.88 -3.61
CA ARG A 235 11.32 -21.13 -5.03
C ARG A 235 11.41 -19.85 -5.85
N LEU A 236 10.60 -18.83 -5.53
CA LEU A 236 10.57 -17.58 -6.29
C LEU A 236 11.93 -16.86 -6.38
N PRO A 237 12.70 -16.67 -5.28
CA PRO A 237 14.04 -16.12 -5.38
C PRO A 237 15.01 -16.95 -6.24
N LEU A 238 14.85 -18.28 -6.27
CA LEU A 238 15.72 -19.18 -7.02
C LEU A 238 15.40 -19.14 -8.52
N GLU A 239 14.11 -19.18 -8.86
CA GLU A 239 13.60 -19.19 -10.24
C GLU A 239 13.82 -17.84 -10.94
N HIS A 240 13.74 -16.74 -10.20
CA HIS A 240 13.86 -15.38 -10.75
C HIS A 240 15.19 -14.69 -10.40
N LYS A 241 16.22 -15.45 -10.00
CA LYS A 241 17.53 -14.92 -9.60
C LYS A 241 18.16 -14.04 -10.68
N SER A 242 18.04 -14.41 -11.96
CA SER A 242 18.58 -13.62 -13.07
C SER A 242 17.93 -12.25 -13.20
N LEU A 243 16.62 -12.14 -12.92
CA LEU A 243 15.87 -10.88 -12.96
C LEU A 243 16.30 -9.95 -11.81
N LEU A 244 16.53 -10.50 -10.63
CA LEU A 244 16.96 -9.73 -9.45
C LEU A 244 18.42 -9.28 -9.56
N CYS A 245 19.27 -10.06 -10.21
CA CYS A 245 20.70 -9.77 -10.35
C CYS A 245 21.08 -8.99 -11.62
N ALA A 246 20.13 -8.73 -12.54
CA ALA A 246 20.41 -8.00 -13.78
C ALA A 246 20.62 -6.47 -13.57
N GLY A 247 20.25 -5.93 -12.41
CA GLY A 247 20.29 -4.49 -12.11
C GLY A 247 21.65 -3.90 -11.72
N ASN A 248 22.77 -4.47 -12.16
CA ASN A 248 24.12 -3.95 -11.85
C ASN A 248 25.10 -4.09 -13.02
N ARG A 249 24.65 -3.83 -14.25
CA ARG A 249 25.52 -3.68 -15.43
C ARG A 249 25.33 -2.32 -16.07
#